data_AF-A0A9P6GCQ6-F1
#
_entry.id   AF-A0A9P6GCQ6-F1
#
_cell.length_a   1.000
_cell.length_b   1.000
_cell.length_c   1.000
_cell.angle_alpha   90.00
_cell.angle_beta   90.00
_cell.angle_gamma   90.00
#
_symmetry.space_group_name_H-M   'P 1'
#
loop_
_entity.id
_entity.type
_entity.pdbx_description
1 polymer ?
#
loop_
_entity_poly.entity_id
_entity_poly.type
_entity_poly.pdbx_seq_one_letter_code
_entity_poly.pdbx_strand_id
1 'polypeptide(L)'
;MSANPFSDTLYRVPSDEHITNGKTLEWPTTIYIPIIKTVAPVPTSAWSPSTTSTSASPTSTAPSTPPPPTTLAWSAADLTYLLTILYPTQMSSASMSISTHFINPHDLFSPVEIEIVLHTECPPAPRSAYAPTAPIGTGRPKSRSLLAAATGATPPEARKALAHRILQDLGPEILHCVEAYYQLLADLHGLGTVALVSLCRGIEGMRGVGEEEWVGRRAQVRAAGVDGGWGVEARLEGWLLEGGCYELGPWESSLLRAAGMRRVERECRREMYGSAVGFLGVVVEEVGWC
;
A
#
# COMPACT_ATOMS: atom_id res chain seq x y z
N MET A 1 36.55 6.19 -4.86
CA MET A 1 35.25 5.72 -4.35
C MET A 1 34.28 6.88 -4.52
N SER A 2 33.61 6.91 -5.68
CA SER A 2 32.77 8.03 -6.11
C SER A 2 31.34 7.78 -5.63
N ALA A 3 30.80 8.70 -4.86
CA ALA A 3 29.36 8.77 -4.59
C ALA A 3 28.63 8.90 -5.92
N ASN A 4 27.57 8.11 -6.11
CA ASN A 4 26.72 8.14 -7.28
C ASN A 4 25.65 9.23 -7.06
N PRO A 5 25.65 10.34 -7.82
CA PRO A 5 24.79 11.50 -7.55
C PRO A 5 23.39 11.40 -8.20
N PHE A 6 22.91 10.20 -8.55
CA PHE A 6 21.65 10.00 -9.28
C PHE A 6 20.69 9.00 -8.61
N SER A 7 20.58 9.05 -7.27
CA SER A 7 19.73 8.10 -6.52
C SER A 7 18.30 8.58 -6.20
N ASP A 8 17.95 9.85 -6.39
CA ASP A 8 16.78 10.43 -5.69
C ASP A 8 15.69 11.04 -6.59
N THR A 9 15.43 10.48 -7.78
CA THR A 9 14.22 10.86 -8.53
C THR A 9 13.66 9.67 -9.29
N LEU A 10 12.91 8.81 -8.59
CA LEU A 10 12.15 7.73 -9.20
C LEU A 10 10.66 8.00 -8.97
N TYR A 11 9.90 8.10 -10.06
CA TYR A 11 8.48 7.81 -10.07
C TYR A 11 8.30 6.30 -9.79
N ARG A 12 8.37 5.91 -8.51
CA ARG A 12 7.57 4.77 -8.03
C ARG A 12 6.14 5.27 -7.87
N VAL A 13 5.16 4.37 -7.86
CA VAL A 13 3.98 4.55 -6.99
C VAL A 13 4.48 5.17 -5.68
N PRO A 14 3.98 6.35 -5.27
CA PRO A 14 4.77 7.41 -4.65
C PRO A 14 5.98 6.91 -3.86
N SER A 15 7.18 7.08 -4.41
CA SER A 15 8.42 6.93 -3.64
C SER A 15 8.33 7.84 -2.41
N ASP A 16 8.81 7.35 -1.27
CA ASP A 16 8.69 7.90 0.09
C ASP A 16 9.02 9.41 0.25
N GLU A 17 9.55 10.08 -0.76
CA GLU A 17 9.95 11.49 -0.72
C GLU A 17 8.78 12.47 -0.89
N HIS A 18 7.71 12.12 -1.59
CA HIS A 18 6.54 12.99 -1.76
C HIS A 18 5.44 12.79 -0.71
N ILE A 19 5.57 11.80 0.18
CA ILE A 19 4.63 11.51 1.28
C ILE A 19 5.05 12.21 2.60
N THR A 20 6.12 13.02 2.60
CA THR A 20 6.65 13.67 3.82
C THR A 20 6.04 15.02 4.17
N ASN A 21 4.77 15.26 3.81
CA ASN A 21 3.97 16.28 4.52
C ASN A 21 3.52 15.80 5.92
N GLY A 22 4.05 14.67 6.40
CA GLY A 22 3.87 14.20 7.76
C GLY A 22 4.56 15.12 8.77
N LYS A 23 3.81 15.56 9.79
CA LYS A 23 4.42 16.19 10.96
C LYS A 23 5.33 15.17 11.63
N THR A 24 6.63 15.45 11.67
CA THR A 24 7.56 14.67 12.47
C THR A 24 7.17 14.87 13.94
N LEU A 25 6.69 13.81 14.60
CA LEU A 25 6.37 13.88 16.01
C LEU A 25 7.68 13.93 16.81
N GLU A 26 7.90 15.01 17.56
CA GLU A 26 9.00 15.07 18.50
C GLU A 26 8.73 14.08 19.64
N TRP A 27 9.65 13.13 19.81
CA TRP A 27 9.63 12.24 20.96
C TRP A 27 10.15 13.00 22.20
N PRO A 28 9.56 12.82 23.39
CA PRO A 28 8.44 11.92 23.71
C PRO A 28 7.07 12.58 23.54
N THR A 29 6.20 11.97 22.72
CA THR A 29 4.76 12.17 22.90
C THR A 29 4.38 11.56 24.25
N THR A 30 3.77 12.34 25.13
CA THR A 30 3.34 11.87 26.45
C THR A 30 2.23 10.83 26.26
N ILE A 31 2.58 9.55 26.29
CA ILE A 31 1.61 8.46 26.28
C ILE A 31 1.20 8.22 27.74
N TYR A 32 -0.05 8.53 28.07
CA TYR A 32 -0.65 8.09 29.32
C TYR A 32 -0.82 6.57 29.26
N ILE A 33 0.11 5.84 29.89
CA ILE A 33 -0.04 4.41 30.10
C ILE A 33 -0.99 4.24 31.29
N PRO A 34 -2.22 3.72 31.11
CA PRO A 34 -3.06 3.39 32.24
C PRO A 34 -2.35 2.32 33.08
N ILE A 35 -1.93 2.69 34.28
CA ILE A 35 -1.44 1.74 35.28
C ILE A 35 -2.66 0.91 35.69
N ILE A 36 -2.81 -0.27 35.09
CA ILE A 36 -3.73 -1.29 35.58
C ILE A 36 -3.22 -1.65 36.98
N LYS A 37 -3.95 -1.23 38.02
CA LYS A 37 -3.70 -1.70 39.38
C LYS A 37 -3.84 -3.21 39.35
N THR A 38 -2.73 -3.90 39.59
CA THR A 38 -2.69 -5.35 39.75
C THR A 38 -3.64 -5.74 40.87
N VAL A 39 -4.77 -6.34 40.50
CA VAL A 39 -5.59 -7.10 41.44
C VAL A 39 -4.75 -8.29 41.90
N ALA A 40 -4.75 -8.54 43.21
CA ALA A 40 -3.95 -9.57 43.85
C ALA A 40 -4.06 -10.93 43.14
N PRO A 41 -2.97 -11.71 43.07
CA PRO A 41 -2.96 -13.00 42.38
C PRO A 41 -3.90 -13.99 43.09
N VAL A 42 -4.91 -14.46 42.34
CA VAL A 42 -5.74 -15.61 42.72
C VAL A 42 -4.88 -16.88 42.60
N PRO A 43 -4.92 -17.81 43.57
CA PRO A 43 -4.03 -18.97 43.57
C PRO A 43 -4.28 -19.89 42.37
N THR A 44 -3.17 -20.31 41.79
CA THR A 44 -3.01 -21.25 40.66
C THR A 44 -3.73 -22.58 40.88
N SER A 45 -4.72 -22.86 40.05
CA SER A 45 -5.20 -24.22 39.78
C SER A 45 -4.60 -24.70 38.46
N ALA A 46 -3.90 -25.84 38.52
CA ALA A 46 -3.21 -26.47 37.41
C ALA A 46 -4.23 -27.01 36.38
N TRP A 47 -4.17 -26.51 35.14
CA TRP A 47 -4.80 -27.15 33.99
C TRP A 47 -3.74 -27.48 32.93
N SER A 48 -3.47 -28.77 32.79
CA SER A 48 -2.72 -29.37 31.67
C SER A 48 -3.61 -29.40 30.42
N PRO A 49 -3.10 -29.08 29.22
CA PRO A 49 -3.80 -29.41 27.98
C PRO A 49 -3.32 -30.78 27.48
N SER A 50 -4.23 -31.75 27.48
CA SER A 50 -4.08 -33.01 26.73
C SER A 50 -4.32 -32.72 25.24
N THR A 51 -3.37 -33.14 24.42
CA THR A 51 -3.43 -33.12 22.95
C THR A 51 -4.42 -34.17 22.44
N THR A 52 -5.42 -33.74 21.67
CA THR A 52 -6.16 -34.66 20.79
C THR A 52 -6.23 -34.04 19.39
N SER A 53 -5.42 -34.62 18.51
CA SER A 53 -5.39 -34.36 17.08
C SER A 53 -6.65 -34.95 16.46
N THR A 54 -7.45 -34.14 15.76
CA THR A 54 -8.47 -34.66 14.84
C THR A 54 -8.33 -33.93 13.51
N SER A 55 -7.80 -34.69 12.55
CA SER A 55 -7.63 -34.33 11.15
C SER A 55 -9.01 -34.19 10.50
N ALA A 56 -9.32 -33.00 10.00
CA ALA A 56 -10.39 -32.78 9.03
C ALA A 56 -9.79 -32.09 7.81
N SER A 57 -9.81 -32.80 6.68
CA SER A 57 -9.34 -32.32 5.38
C SER A 57 -10.19 -31.13 4.92
N PRO A 58 -9.60 -29.99 4.51
CA PRO A 58 -10.35 -28.96 3.83
C PRO A 58 -10.48 -29.33 2.35
N THR A 59 -11.72 -29.59 1.92
CA THR A 59 -12.12 -29.56 0.52
C THR A 59 -11.86 -28.16 -0.01
N SER A 60 -10.89 -28.06 -0.92
CA SER A 60 -10.53 -26.83 -1.61
C SER A 60 -11.72 -26.36 -2.46
N THR A 61 -12.45 -25.38 -1.93
CA THR A 61 -13.44 -24.61 -2.68
C THR A 61 -12.71 -23.36 -3.12
N ALA A 62 -12.59 -23.15 -4.43
CA ALA A 62 -11.97 -21.95 -4.99
C ALA A 62 -12.62 -20.71 -4.36
N PRO A 63 -11.86 -19.70 -3.91
CA PRO A 63 -12.45 -18.45 -3.47
C PRO A 63 -13.04 -17.75 -4.69
N SER A 64 -14.36 -17.83 -4.86
CA SER A 64 -15.06 -16.93 -5.75
C SER A 64 -15.01 -15.55 -5.09
N THR A 65 -14.23 -14.64 -5.67
CA THR A 65 -14.16 -13.25 -5.23
C THR A 65 -15.58 -12.66 -5.33
N PRO A 66 -16.23 -12.27 -4.21
CA PRO A 66 -17.53 -11.65 -4.28
C PRO A 66 -17.44 -10.32 -5.06
N PRO A 67 -18.52 -9.89 -5.74
CA PRO A 67 -18.54 -8.59 -6.41
C PRO A 67 -18.21 -7.48 -5.40
N PRO A 68 -17.58 -6.37 -5.85
CA PRO A 68 -17.25 -5.27 -4.96
C PRO A 68 -18.53 -4.79 -4.25
N PRO A 69 -18.49 -4.60 -2.92
CA PRO A 69 -19.66 -4.19 -2.14
C PRO A 69 -20.11 -2.79 -2.60
N THR A 70 -21.41 -2.58 -2.76
CA THR A 70 -21.98 -1.28 -3.13
C THR A 70 -21.93 -0.24 -2.01
N THR A 71 -21.65 -0.65 -0.77
CA THR A 71 -21.49 0.22 0.40
C THR A 71 -20.47 -0.39 1.36
N LEU A 72 -19.63 0.44 1.98
CA LEU A 72 -18.58 0.02 2.90
C LEU A 72 -19.07 0.05 4.35
N ALA A 73 -18.79 -1.02 5.09
CA ALA A 73 -19.03 -1.06 6.53
C ALA A 73 -17.98 -0.27 7.33
N TRP A 74 -16.93 0.22 6.67
CA TRP A 74 -15.76 0.86 7.28
C TRP A 74 -15.18 0.04 8.43
N SER A 75 -15.05 -1.26 8.17
CA SER A 75 -14.44 -2.23 9.06
C SER A 75 -12.90 -2.08 9.08
N ALA A 76 -12.24 -2.84 9.96
CA ALA A 76 -10.78 -2.89 9.97
C ALA A 76 -10.22 -3.43 8.64
N ALA A 77 -10.92 -4.39 8.05
CA ALA A 77 -10.54 -5.00 6.79
C ALA A 77 -10.62 -3.99 5.63
N ASP A 78 -11.66 -3.14 5.59
CA ASP A 78 -11.82 -2.14 4.53
C ASP A 78 -10.69 -1.11 4.55
N LEU A 79 -10.37 -0.55 5.73
CA LEU A 79 -9.25 0.37 5.86
C LEU A 79 -7.92 -0.31 5.52
N THR A 80 -7.72 -1.55 5.99
CA THR A 80 -6.50 -2.31 5.67
C THR A 80 -6.38 -2.54 4.17
N TYR A 81 -7.48 -2.89 3.50
CA TYR A 81 -7.48 -3.13 2.07
C TYR A 81 -7.18 -1.85 1.28
N LEU A 82 -7.78 -0.72 1.65
CA LEU A 82 -7.42 0.59 1.11
C LEU A 82 -5.92 0.87 1.24
N LEU A 83 -5.34 0.63 2.41
CA LEU A 83 -3.91 0.83 2.64
C LEU A 83 -3.04 -0.15 1.84
N THR A 84 -3.48 -1.38 1.59
CA THR A 84 -2.74 -2.30 0.71
C THR A 84 -2.75 -1.88 -0.75
N ILE A 85 -3.76 -1.12 -1.18
CA ILE A 85 -3.86 -0.56 -2.53
C ILE A 85 -2.99 0.69 -2.66
N LEU A 86 -3.07 1.61 -1.69
CA LEU A 86 -2.37 2.90 -1.73
C LEU A 86 -0.89 2.80 -1.32
N TYR A 87 -0.57 1.92 -0.37
CA TYR A 87 0.76 1.76 0.23
C TYR A 87 1.21 0.29 0.26
N PRO A 88 1.21 -0.41 -0.90
CA PRO A 88 1.50 -1.85 -0.96
C PRO A 88 2.87 -2.20 -0.37
N THR A 89 3.88 -1.36 -0.63
CA THR A 89 5.25 -1.58 -0.14
C THR A 89 5.32 -1.46 1.38
N GLN A 90 4.76 -0.40 1.96
CA GLN A 90 4.82 -0.14 3.40
C GLN A 90 4.02 -1.19 4.19
N MET A 91 2.90 -1.65 3.62
CA MET A 91 2.12 -2.76 4.17
C MET A 91 2.89 -4.09 4.13
N SER A 92 3.60 -4.37 3.04
CA SER A 92 4.35 -5.63 2.88
C SER A 92 5.62 -5.71 3.75
N SER A 93 6.27 -4.56 4.02
CA SER A 93 7.50 -4.50 4.82
C SER A 93 7.25 -4.39 6.33
N ALA A 94 5.99 -4.42 6.77
CA ALA A 94 5.58 -4.17 8.16
C ALA A 94 6.13 -2.83 8.71
N SER A 95 6.37 -1.86 7.83
CA SER A 95 6.80 -0.51 8.18
C SER A 95 5.62 0.42 8.49
N MET A 96 4.38 -0.07 8.41
CA MET A 96 3.18 0.68 8.77
C MET A 96 2.48 0.06 9.97
N SER A 97 2.01 0.89 10.91
CA SER A 97 1.14 0.46 12.01
C SER A 97 -0.09 1.36 12.14
N ILE A 98 -1.23 0.75 12.40
CA ILE A 98 -2.50 1.43 12.68
C ILE A 98 -2.72 1.40 14.20
N SER A 99 -2.82 2.56 14.83
CA SER A 99 -3.13 2.70 16.25
C SER A 99 -4.54 3.22 16.41
N THR A 100 -5.26 2.73 17.42
CA THR A 100 -6.62 3.17 17.75
C THR A 100 -6.69 3.46 19.24
N HIS A 101 -7.12 4.65 19.60
CA HIS A 101 -7.26 5.08 20.99
C HIS A 101 -8.51 5.90 21.20
N PHE A 102 -9.05 5.82 22.42
CA PHE A 102 -10.10 6.72 22.86
C PHE A 102 -9.46 8.01 23.35
N ILE A 103 -9.97 9.17 22.92
CA ILE A 103 -9.44 10.48 23.34
C ILE A 103 -9.47 10.63 24.87
N ASN A 104 -10.54 10.15 25.50
CA ASN A 104 -10.65 10.02 26.95
C ASN A 104 -10.93 8.55 27.31
N PRO A 105 -9.94 7.81 27.83
CA PRO A 105 -10.08 6.37 28.12
C PRO A 105 -11.06 6.08 29.27
N HIS A 106 -11.49 7.11 30.01
CA HIS A 106 -12.43 6.97 31.12
C HIS A 106 -13.89 7.24 30.73
N ASP A 107 -14.13 7.68 29.49
CA ASP A 107 -15.47 7.95 28.97
C ASP A 107 -15.82 6.94 27.88
N LEU A 108 -16.87 6.16 28.11
CA LEU A 108 -17.38 5.15 27.17
C LEU A 108 -17.95 5.78 25.88
N PHE A 109 -18.27 7.07 25.92
CA PHE A 109 -18.75 7.84 24.78
C PHE A 109 -17.68 8.77 24.19
N SER A 110 -16.42 8.61 24.65
CA SER A 110 -15.31 9.35 24.08
C SER A 110 -15.20 9.07 22.58
N PRO A 111 -14.94 10.10 21.75
CA PRO A 111 -14.57 9.89 20.36
C PRO A 111 -13.34 8.98 20.25
N VAL A 112 -13.29 8.27 19.13
CA VAL A 112 -12.21 7.35 18.75
C VAL A 112 -11.28 8.08 17.78
N GLU A 113 -9.99 8.04 18.07
CA GLU A 113 -8.94 8.51 17.19
C GLU A 113 -8.19 7.32 16.59
N ILE A 114 -7.91 7.40 15.30
CA ILE A 114 -7.11 6.42 14.57
C ILE A 114 -5.94 7.13 13.94
N GLU A 115 -4.74 6.60 14.17
CA GLU A 115 -3.48 7.10 13.64
C GLU A 115 -2.81 6.03 12.77
N ILE A 116 -2.24 6.47 11.64
CA ILE A 116 -1.36 5.64 10.82
C ILE A 116 0.05 6.17 10.97
N VAL A 117 0.96 5.29 11.38
CA VAL A 117 2.35 5.62 11.63
C VAL A 117 3.24 4.79 10.73
N LEU A 118 4.18 5.45 10.06
CA LEU A 118 5.27 4.84 9.32
C LEU A 118 6.51 4.72 10.21
N HIS A 119 7.08 3.53 10.26
CA HIS A 119 8.33 3.20 10.94
C HIS A 119 9.46 3.24 9.92
N THR A 120 10.39 4.17 10.09
CA THR A 120 11.62 4.16 9.30
C THR A 120 12.66 3.30 10.01
N GLU A 121 13.30 2.40 9.26
CA GLU A 121 14.45 1.67 9.77
C GLU A 121 15.60 2.65 10.02
N CYS A 122 15.95 2.84 11.29
CA CYS A 122 17.18 3.58 11.60
C CYS A 122 18.39 2.68 11.31
N PRO A 123 19.45 3.20 10.67
CA PRO A 123 20.67 2.45 10.46
C PRO A 123 21.21 1.92 11.80
N PRO A 124 21.84 0.73 11.81
CA PRO A 124 22.32 0.11 13.04
C PRO A 124 23.25 1.09 13.75
N ALA A 125 22.97 1.33 15.03
CA ALA A 125 23.75 2.27 15.80
C ALA A 125 25.23 1.82 15.83
N PRO A 126 26.19 2.75 15.65
CA PRO A 126 27.60 2.41 15.71
C PRO A 126 27.92 1.83 17.10
N ARG A 127 28.90 0.92 17.19
CA ARG A 127 29.26 0.24 18.46
C ARG A 127 29.55 1.22 19.60
N SER A 128 30.05 2.41 19.28
CA SER A 128 30.29 3.50 20.24
C SER A 128 29.03 4.01 20.96
N ALA A 129 27.84 3.79 20.38
CA ALA A 129 26.56 4.15 21.00
C ALA A 129 26.14 3.21 22.15
N TYR A 130 26.78 2.02 22.26
CA TYR A 130 26.57 1.03 23.32
C TYR A 130 27.74 0.98 24.32
N ALA A 131 28.61 1.98 24.31
CA ALA A 131 29.75 2.03 25.23
C ALA A 131 29.25 2.09 26.70
N PRO A 132 29.98 1.52 27.68
CA PRO A 132 29.62 1.64 29.10
C PRO A 132 29.55 3.09 29.61
N THR A 133 30.22 4.00 28.90
CA THR A 133 30.22 5.45 29.15
C THR A 133 29.12 6.20 28.40
N ALA A 134 28.36 5.50 27.53
CA ALA A 134 27.23 6.11 26.87
C ALA A 134 26.11 6.37 27.89
N PRO A 135 25.41 7.51 27.80
CA PRO A 135 24.31 7.80 28.71
C PRO A 135 23.26 6.69 28.64
N ILE A 136 22.84 6.18 29.82
CA ILE A 136 21.83 5.13 29.95
C ILE A 136 20.53 5.65 29.30
N GLY A 137 20.17 5.09 28.14
CA GLY A 137 19.07 5.59 27.32
C GLY A 137 19.31 5.55 25.81
N THR A 138 20.49 5.14 25.33
CA THR A 138 20.80 5.06 23.87
C THR A 138 20.14 3.89 23.13
N GLY A 139 19.12 3.25 23.70
CA GLY A 139 18.14 2.46 22.93
C GLY A 139 17.32 3.41 22.05
N ARG A 140 17.94 3.91 20.97
CA ARG A 140 17.39 5.01 20.17
C ARG A 140 16.04 4.60 19.57
N PRO A 141 15.05 5.51 19.60
CA PRO A 141 13.72 5.23 19.07
C PRO A 141 13.80 4.94 17.57
N LYS A 142 12.99 3.98 17.10
CA LYS A 142 12.63 3.89 15.68
C LYS A 142 11.99 5.22 15.30
N SER A 143 12.47 5.91 14.27
CA SER A 143 11.82 7.11 13.78
C SER A 143 10.41 6.73 13.33
N ARG A 144 9.43 7.45 13.87
CA ARG A 144 8.01 7.28 13.58
C ARG A 144 7.52 8.54 12.91
N SER A 145 6.94 8.41 11.73
CA SER A 145 6.28 9.51 11.03
C SER A 145 4.77 9.28 11.08
N LEU A 146 4.01 10.28 11.53
CA LEU A 146 2.56 10.24 11.45
C LEU A 146 2.15 10.50 10.00
N LEU A 147 1.58 9.49 9.36
CA LEU A 147 1.08 9.59 7.98
C LEU A 147 -0.26 10.33 7.95
N ALA A 148 -1.21 9.86 8.76
CA ALA A 148 -2.55 10.45 8.84
C ALA A 148 -3.17 10.14 10.21
N ALA A 149 -4.03 11.05 10.67
CA ALA A 149 -4.84 10.88 11.87
C ALA A 149 -6.25 11.45 11.65
N ALA A 150 -7.24 10.76 12.19
CA ALA A 150 -8.63 11.24 12.18
C ALA A 150 -9.40 10.75 13.41
N THR A 151 -10.40 11.55 13.78
CA THR A 151 -11.31 11.28 14.90
C THR A 151 -12.72 11.06 14.40
N GLY A 152 -13.47 10.17 15.04
CA GLY A 152 -14.90 9.96 14.79
C GLY A 152 -15.65 9.63 16.07
N ALA A 153 -16.98 9.78 16.07
CA ALA A 153 -17.79 9.40 17.24
C ALA A 153 -17.81 7.88 17.41
N THR A 154 -17.70 7.14 16.29
CA THR A 154 -17.61 5.68 16.28
C THR A 154 -16.37 5.19 15.52
N PRO A 155 -15.89 3.95 15.75
CA PRO A 155 -14.76 3.40 14.99
C PRO A 155 -14.95 3.38 13.46
N PRO A 156 -16.13 3.03 12.90
CA PRO A 156 -16.37 3.14 11.46
C PRO A 156 -16.26 4.57 10.93
N GLU A 157 -16.80 5.56 11.66
CA GLU A 157 -16.68 6.98 11.28
C GLU A 157 -15.24 7.47 11.32
N ALA A 158 -14.47 7.09 12.34
CA ALA A 158 -13.05 7.45 12.42
C ALA A 158 -12.26 6.87 11.25
N ARG A 159 -12.55 5.62 10.83
CA ARG A 159 -11.95 4.99 9.65
C ARG A 159 -12.33 5.69 8.35
N LYS A 160 -13.61 6.03 8.18
CA LYS A 160 -14.09 6.80 7.03
C LYS A 160 -13.43 8.17 6.95
N ALA A 161 -13.37 8.89 8.06
CA ALA A 161 -12.71 10.20 8.16
C ALA A 161 -11.20 10.10 7.86
N LEU A 162 -10.55 9.02 8.32
CA LEU A 162 -9.15 8.75 8.03
C LEU A 162 -8.90 8.46 6.56
N ALA A 163 -9.73 7.61 5.94
CA ALA A 163 -9.66 7.32 4.51
C ALA A 163 -9.85 8.59 3.67
N HIS A 164 -10.84 9.42 4.02
CA HIS A 164 -11.05 10.70 3.37
C HIS A 164 -9.81 11.58 3.44
N ARG A 165 -9.19 11.70 4.62
CA ARG A 165 -7.96 12.49 4.82
C ARG A 165 -6.79 11.96 4.00
N ILE A 166 -6.59 10.64 3.96
CA ILE A 166 -5.55 10.02 3.15
C ILE A 166 -5.74 10.33 1.67
N LEU A 167 -6.96 10.22 1.15
CA LEU A 167 -7.26 10.52 -0.24
C LEU A 167 -7.06 12.00 -0.55
N GLN A 168 -7.51 12.90 0.33
CA GLN A 168 -7.27 14.33 0.21
C GLN A 168 -5.78 14.67 0.18
N ASP A 169 -4.97 14.07 1.06
CA ASP A 169 -3.53 14.31 1.14
C ASP A 169 -2.79 13.75 -0.09
N LEU A 170 -3.27 12.66 -0.69
CA LEU A 170 -2.74 12.11 -1.95
C LEU A 170 -3.07 12.97 -3.17
N GLY A 171 -4.28 13.53 -3.22
CA GLY A 171 -4.74 14.33 -4.36
C GLY A 171 -5.20 13.51 -5.57
N PRO A 172 -6.01 14.12 -6.46
CA PRO A 172 -6.72 13.42 -7.55
C PRO A 172 -5.78 12.80 -8.58
N GLU A 173 -4.65 13.45 -8.86
CA GLU A 173 -3.66 12.98 -9.82
C GLU A 173 -3.06 11.63 -9.39
N ILE A 174 -2.65 11.51 -8.12
CA ILE A 174 -2.06 10.28 -7.59
C ILE A 174 -3.11 9.17 -7.55
N LEU A 175 -4.35 9.48 -7.14
CA LEU A 175 -5.39 8.45 -7.13
C LEU A 175 -5.67 7.91 -8.54
N HIS A 176 -5.77 8.81 -9.53
CA HIS A 176 -5.95 8.40 -10.93
C HIS A 176 -4.80 7.53 -11.43
N CYS A 177 -3.56 7.85 -11.06
CA CYS A 177 -2.41 6.98 -11.36
C CYS A 177 -2.54 5.60 -10.72
N VAL A 178 -2.92 5.51 -9.45
CA VAL A 178 -3.10 4.22 -8.76
C VAL A 178 -4.21 3.39 -9.43
N GLU A 179 -5.33 4.03 -9.74
CA GLU A 179 -6.45 3.38 -10.45
C GLU A 179 -6.01 2.85 -11.82
N ALA A 180 -5.37 3.70 -12.63
CA ALA A 180 -4.86 3.33 -13.95
C ALA A 180 -3.84 2.19 -13.88
N TYR A 181 -2.97 2.17 -12.87
CA TYR A 181 -2.01 1.09 -12.62
C TYR A 181 -2.71 -0.25 -12.40
N TYR A 182 -3.68 -0.30 -11.49
CA TYR A 182 -4.41 -1.54 -11.19
C TYR A 182 -5.30 -1.98 -12.36
N GLN A 183 -5.91 -1.03 -13.07
CA GLN A 183 -6.68 -1.33 -14.27
C GLN A 183 -5.79 -1.94 -15.36
N LEU A 184 -4.60 -1.38 -15.59
CA LEU A 184 -3.64 -1.92 -16.54
C LEU A 184 -3.18 -3.32 -16.15
N LEU A 185 -2.90 -3.58 -14.87
CA LEU A 185 -2.59 -4.93 -14.40
C LEU A 185 -3.75 -5.91 -14.62
N ALA A 186 -4.99 -5.51 -14.34
CA ALA A 186 -6.17 -6.34 -14.59
C ALA A 186 -6.26 -6.73 -16.08
N ASP A 187 -6.14 -5.74 -16.97
CA ASP A 187 -6.24 -5.93 -18.41
C ASP A 187 -5.12 -6.83 -18.96
N LEU A 188 -3.88 -6.61 -18.52
CA LEU A 188 -2.74 -7.45 -18.90
C LEU A 188 -2.94 -8.90 -18.46
N HIS A 189 -3.44 -9.14 -17.25
CA HIS A 189 -3.75 -10.49 -16.80
C HIS A 189 -4.93 -11.13 -17.55
N GLY A 190 -5.77 -10.33 -18.21
CA GLY A 190 -6.80 -10.80 -19.14
C GLY A 190 -6.28 -11.23 -20.51
N LEU A 191 -5.03 -10.91 -20.87
CA LEU A 191 -4.47 -11.23 -22.17
C LEU A 191 -4.06 -12.70 -22.33
N GLY A 192 -4.05 -13.14 -23.58
CA GLY A 192 -3.46 -14.42 -23.97
C GLY A 192 -1.93 -14.38 -23.90
N THR A 193 -1.30 -15.54 -23.72
CA THR A 193 0.17 -15.66 -23.62
C THR A 193 0.89 -15.07 -24.84
N VAL A 194 0.33 -15.23 -26.05
CA VAL A 194 0.91 -14.65 -27.28
C VAL A 194 0.95 -13.12 -27.22
N ALA A 195 -0.11 -12.48 -26.75
CA ALA A 195 -0.17 -11.03 -26.60
C ALA A 195 0.81 -10.53 -25.52
N LEU A 196 0.88 -11.22 -24.37
CA LEU A 196 1.85 -10.89 -23.32
C LEU A 196 3.30 -10.97 -23.82
N VAL A 197 3.66 -12.01 -24.57
CA VAL A 197 5.00 -12.15 -25.17
C VAL A 197 5.24 -11.07 -26.22
N SER A 198 4.23 -10.70 -27.00
CA SER A 198 4.32 -9.59 -27.96
C SER A 198 4.60 -8.26 -27.25
N LEU A 199 3.92 -8.01 -26.13
CA LEU A 199 4.15 -6.82 -25.30
C LEU A 199 5.57 -6.80 -24.71
N CYS A 200 6.09 -7.94 -24.22
CA CYS A 200 7.48 -8.02 -23.76
C CYS A 200 8.47 -7.58 -24.83
N ARG A 201 8.29 -8.07 -26.07
CA ARG A 201 9.14 -7.66 -27.21
C ARG A 201 9.01 -6.16 -27.52
N GLY A 202 7.83 -5.59 -27.34
CA GLY A 202 7.60 -4.15 -27.44
C GLY A 202 8.43 -3.39 -26.40
N ILE A 203 8.37 -3.80 -25.13
CA ILE A 203 9.17 -3.21 -24.05
C ILE A 203 10.67 -3.35 -24.31
N GLU A 204 11.12 -4.53 -24.76
CA GLU A 204 12.53 -4.75 -25.16
C GLU A 204 12.94 -3.78 -26.27
N GLY A 205 12.09 -3.58 -27.28
CA GLY A 205 12.31 -2.60 -28.35
C GLY A 205 12.42 -1.16 -27.82
N MET A 206 11.60 -0.80 -26.84
CA MET A 206 11.65 0.53 -26.21
C MET A 206 12.96 0.80 -25.46
N ARG A 207 13.70 -0.23 -25.01
CA ARG A 207 15.01 -0.04 -24.36
C ARG A 207 16.07 0.57 -25.29
N GLY A 208 15.92 0.36 -26.60
CA GLY A 208 16.84 0.89 -27.62
C GLY A 208 16.43 2.25 -28.18
N VAL A 209 15.30 2.81 -27.73
CA VAL A 209 14.77 4.08 -28.23
C VAL A 209 15.60 5.25 -27.69
N GLY A 210 16.04 6.13 -28.58
CA GLY A 210 16.76 7.34 -28.20
C GLY A 210 15.87 8.37 -27.50
N GLU A 211 16.46 9.28 -26.72
CA GLU A 211 15.73 10.27 -25.93
C GLU A 211 14.80 11.16 -26.79
N GLU A 212 15.27 11.61 -27.96
CA GLU A 212 14.45 12.42 -28.87
C GLU A 212 13.19 11.68 -29.34
N GLU A 213 13.32 10.41 -29.69
CA GLU A 213 12.19 9.57 -30.08
C GLU A 213 11.27 9.29 -28.88
N TRP A 214 11.83 9.07 -27.69
CA TRP A 214 11.06 8.90 -26.46
C TRP A 214 10.18 10.11 -26.16
N VAL A 215 10.76 11.31 -26.22
CA VAL A 215 10.04 12.58 -26.01
C VAL A 215 9.00 12.78 -27.11
N GLY A 216 9.33 12.49 -28.37
CA GLY A 216 8.40 12.57 -29.50
C GLY A 216 7.18 11.66 -29.34
N ARG A 217 7.40 10.37 -29.00
CA ARG A 217 6.32 9.40 -28.75
C ARG A 217 5.47 9.82 -27.55
N ARG A 218 6.10 10.27 -26.45
CA ARG A 218 5.37 10.77 -25.27
C ARG A 218 4.45 11.95 -25.64
N ALA A 219 4.95 12.89 -26.44
CA ALA A 219 4.14 14.02 -26.91
C ALA A 219 2.97 13.57 -27.79
N GLN A 220 3.18 12.60 -28.68
CA GLN A 220 2.12 12.02 -29.52
C GLN A 220 1.04 11.33 -28.69
N VAL A 221 1.44 10.50 -27.71
CA VAL A 221 0.50 9.80 -26.82
C VAL A 221 -0.34 10.80 -26.01
N ARG A 222 0.29 11.84 -25.46
CA ARG A 222 -0.43 12.92 -24.76
C ARG A 222 -1.40 13.66 -25.68
N ALA A 223 -0.97 14.01 -26.89
CA ALA A 223 -1.81 14.69 -27.87
C ALA A 223 -3.01 13.83 -28.33
N ALA A 224 -2.83 12.51 -28.39
CA ALA A 224 -3.89 11.57 -28.72
C ALA A 224 -4.90 11.37 -27.57
N GLY A 225 -4.56 11.80 -26.34
CA GLY A 225 -5.42 11.60 -25.18
C GLY A 225 -5.67 10.12 -24.88
N VAL A 226 -4.62 9.30 -24.88
CA VAL A 226 -4.74 7.87 -24.59
C VAL A 226 -5.35 7.68 -23.19
N ASP A 227 -6.54 7.11 -23.16
CA ASP A 227 -7.35 6.88 -21.96
C ASP A 227 -7.82 5.42 -21.86
N GLY A 228 -8.70 5.14 -20.88
CA GLY A 228 -9.27 3.81 -20.61
C GLY A 228 -10.00 3.16 -21.80
N GLY A 229 -10.44 3.93 -22.79
CA GLY A 229 -11.08 3.42 -24.02
C GLY A 229 -10.11 2.85 -25.04
N TRP A 230 -8.81 3.08 -24.87
CA TRP A 230 -7.78 2.59 -25.80
C TRP A 230 -7.33 1.16 -25.47
N GLY A 231 -6.76 0.51 -26.49
CA GLY A 231 -6.12 -0.80 -26.36
C GLY A 231 -5.07 -0.81 -25.26
N VAL A 232 -4.92 -1.96 -24.61
CA VAL A 232 -3.98 -2.15 -23.49
C VAL A 232 -2.54 -1.87 -23.91
N GLU A 233 -2.19 -2.11 -25.18
CA GLU A 233 -0.89 -1.81 -25.76
C GLU A 233 -0.58 -0.31 -25.71
N ALA A 234 -1.52 0.53 -26.16
CA ALA A 234 -1.36 1.98 -26.19
C ALA A 234 -1.31 2.57 -24.77
N ARG A 235 -2.16 2.04 -23.87
CA ARG A 235 -2.15 2.44 -22.45
C ARG A 235 -0.86 2.05 -21.74
N LEU A 236 -0.35 0.84 -22.00
CA LEU A 236 0.94 0.40 -21.46
C LEU A 236 2.08 1.26 -22.02
N GLU A 237 2.10 1.54 -23.33
CA GLU A 237 3.10 2.43 -23.93
C GLU A 237 3.06 3.81 -23.29
N GLY A 238 1.87 4.40 -23.13
CA GLY A 238 1.71 5.68 -22.43
C GLY A 238 2.23 5.65 -21.00
N TRP A 239 1.88 4.61 -20.24
CA TRP A 239 2.36 4.42 -18.87
C TRP A 239 3.89 4.37 -18.80
N LEU A 240 4.50 3.54 -19.65
CA LEU A 240 5.96 3.39 -19.72
C LEU A 240 6.64 4.69 -20.15
N LEU A 241 6.09 5.37 -21.16
CA LEU A 241 6.61 6.63 -21.64
C LEU A 241 6.60 7.69 -20.55
N GLU A 242 5.56 7.79 -19.72
CA GLU A 242 5.51 8.73 -18.58
C GLU A 242 6.53 8.40 -17.50
N GLY A 243 6.62 7.14 -17.07
CA GLY A 243 7.56 6.72 -16.02
C GLY A 243 9.03 6.68 -16.47
N GLY A 244 9.30 6.62 -17.77
CA GLY A 244 10.65 6.62 -18.31
C GLY A 244 11.30 5.23 -18.35
N CYS A 245 12.61 5.20 -18.62
CA CYS A 245 13.35 3.94 -18.82
C CYS A 245 13.38 3.03 -17.58
N TYR A 246 13.19 3.59 -16.38
CA TYR A 246 13.17 2.85 -15.11
C TYR A 246 11.97 1.90 -14.98
N GLU A 247 10.84 2.23 -15.61
CA GLU A 247 9.63 1.40 -15.58
C GLU A 247 9.74 0.16 -16.48
N LEU A 248 10.60 0.18 -17.50
CA LEU A 248 10.69 -0.91 -18.48
C LEU A 248 11.02 -2.26 -17.82
N GLY A 249 11.95 -2.30 -16.86
CA GLY A 249 12.37 -3.54 -16.19
C GLY A 249 11.30 -4.19 -15.31
N PRO A 250 10.68 -3.46 -14.37
CA PRO A 250 9.58 -3.97 -13.56
C PRO A 250 8.39 -4.45 -14.39
N TRP A 251 8.03 -3.73 -15.45
CA TRP A 251 6.92 -4.11 -16.33
C TRP A 251 7.23 -5.33 -17.19
N GLU A 252 8.42 -5.40 -17.79
CA GLU A 252 8.89 -6.58 -18.52
C GLU A 252 8.85 -7.83 -17.63
N SER A 253 9.37 -7.71 -16.40
CA SER A 253 9.36 -8.81 -15.43
C SER A 253 7.93 -9.24 -15.06
N SER A 254 7.01 -8.29 -14.92
CA SER A 254 5.61 -8.58 -14.63
C SER A 254 4.90 -9.27 -15.79
N LEU A 255 5.12 -8.83 -17.03
CA LEU A 255 4.58 -9.47 -18.22
C LEU A 255 5.13 -10.90 -18.41
N LEU A 256 6.44 -11.10 -18.23
CA LEU A 256 7.06 -12.42 -18.30
C LEU A 256 6.48 -13.38 -17.25
N ARG A 257 6.29 -12.90 -16.01
CA ARG A 257 5.61 -13.67 -14.97
C ARG A 257 4.19 -14.02 -15.37
N ALA A 258 3.40 -13.06 -15.87
CA ALA A 258 2.03 -13.32 -16.32
C ALA A 258 1.98 -14.31 -17.50
N ALA A 259 2.92 -14.22 -18.44
CA ALA A 259 3.02 -15.13 -19.57
C ALA A 259 3.29 -16.58 -19.14
N GLY A 260 4.10 -16.76 -18.09
CA GLY A 260 4.42 -18.06 -17.49
C GLY A 260 3.32 -18.65 -16.59
N MET A 261 2.32 -17.86 -16.20
CA MET A 261 1.20 -18.33 -15.37
C MET A 261 0.22 -19.19 -16.16
N ARG A 262 -0.49 -20.06 -15.44
CA ARG A 262 -1.64 -20.78 -15.99
C ARG A 262 -2.82 -19.82 -16.17
N ARG A 263 -3.75 -20.16 -17.07
CA ARG A 263 -4.95 -19.33 -17.33
C ARG A 263 -5.74 -19.05 -16.05
N VAL A 264 -5.94 -20.05 -15.19
CA VAL A 264 -6.69 -19.91 -13.93
C VAL A 264 -5.99 -18.95 -12.95
N GLU A 265 -4.66 -19.00 -12.87
CA GLU A 265 -3.89 -18.09 -12.02
C GLU A 265 -3.96 -16.66 -12.54
N ARG A 266 -3.88 -16.47 -13.86
CA ARG A 266 -4.06 -15.17 -14.49
C ARG A 266 -5.45 -14.60 -14.25
N GLU A 267 -6.47 -15.43 -14.38
CA GLU A 267 -7.86 -15.03 -14.13
C GLU A 267 -8.06 -14.55 -12.69
N CYS A 268 -7.54 -15.29 -11.71
CA CYS A 268 -7.58 -14.87 -10.31
C CYS A 268 -6.86 -13.53 -10.07
N ARG A 269 -5.71 -13.29 -10.73
CA ARG A 269 -5.00 -12.01 -10.66
C ARG A 269 -5.79 -10.88 -11.32
N ARG A 270 -6.40 -11.13 -12.47
CA ARG A 270 -7.29 -10.17 -13.15
C ARG A 270 -8.42 -9.75 -12.24
N GLU A 271 -9.12 -10.71 -11.65
CA GLU A 271 -10.22 -10.44 -10.70
C GLU A 271 -9.73 -9.64 -9.49
N MET A 272 -8.58 -10.00 -8.91
CA MET A 272 -7.99 -9.31 -7.77
C MET A 272 -7.68 -7.84 -8.08
N TYR A 273 -7.03 -7.56 -9.22
CA TYR A 273 -6.70 -6.18 -9.60
C TYR A 273 -7.93 -5.38 -10.02
N GLY A 274 -8.88 -5.99 -10.74
CA GLY A 274 -10.16 -5.36 -11.06
C GLY A 274 -10.99 -5.05 -9.80
N SER A 275 -10.93 -5.92 -8.80
CA SER A 275 -11.57 -5.68 -7.50
C SER A 275 -10.96 -4.50 -6.75
N ALA A 276 -9.64 -4.28 -6.88
CA ALA A 276 -8.99 -3.11 -6.30
C ALA A 276 -9.49 -1.81 -6.94
N VAL A 277 -9.62 -1.77 -8.27
CA VAL A 277 -10.20 -0.62 -9.00
C VAL A 277 -11.64 -0.36 -8.55
N GLY A 278 -12.48 -1.41 -8.54
CA GLY A 278 -13.87 -1.29 -8.11
C GLY A 278 -13.99 -0.81 -6.65
N PHE A 279 -13.16 -1.33 -5.76
CA PHE A 279 -13.12 -0.91 -4.37
C PHE A 279 -12.70 0.56 -4.22
N LEU A 280 -11.67 1.02 -4.94
CA LEU A 280 -11.28 2.43 -4.94
C LEU A 280 -12.44 3.34 -5.38
N GLY A 281 -13.18 2.96 -6.42
CA GLY A 281 -14.36 3.71 -6.86
C GLY A 281 -15.42 3.86 -5.76
N VAL A 282 -15.73 2.77 -5.05
CA VAL A 282 -16.68 2.79 -3.93
C VAL A 282 -16.16 3.66 -2.77
N VAL A 283 -14.87 3.57 -2.44
CA VAL A 283 -14.25 4.41 -1.39
C VAL A 283 -14.39 5.89 -1.72
N VAL A 284 -14.06 6.30 -2.95
CA VAL A 284 -14.13 7.70 -3.43
C VAL A 284 -15.55 8.25 -3.31
N GLU A 285 -16.54 7.47 -3.77
CA GLU A 285 -17.96 7.84 -3.67
C GLU A 285 -18.40 7.96 -2.21
N GLU A 286 -18.09 6.98 -1.37
CA GLU A 286 -18.48 6.94 0.04
C GLU A 286 -17.93 8.11 0.84
N VAL A 287 -16.67 8.52 0.62
CA VAL A 287 -16.06 9.63 1.38
C VAL A 287 -16.42 11.01 0.80
N GLY A 288 -17.15 11.07 -0.31
CA GLY A 288 -17.57 12.33 -0.93
C GLY A 288 -16.42 13.10 -1.58
N TRP A 289 -15.46 12.39 -2.15
CA TRP A 289 -14.35 13.01 -2.87
C TRP A 289 -14.82 13.31 -4.30
N CYS A 290 -15.12 14.59 -4.57
CA CYS A 290 -15.54 15.12 -5.88
C CYS A 290 -14.63 16.27 -6.29
#